data_AF-K6A649-F1
#
_entry.id   AF-K6A649-F1
#
_cell.length_a   1.000
_cell.length_b   1.000
_cell.length_c   1.000
_cell.angle_alpha   90.00
_cell.angle_beta   90.00
_cell.angle_gamma   90.00
#
_symmetry.space_group_name_H-M   'P 1'
#
loop_
_entity.id
_entity.type
_entity.pdbx_description
1 polymer ?
#
loop_
_entity_poly.entity_id
_entity_poly.type
_entity_poly.pdbx_seq_one_letter_code
_entity_poly.pdbx_strand_id
1 'polypeptide(L)'
;MIHRIAPEAEIILYGSQARGDAGLDPDIDLLILVDKEKLSYQDVVAITYPLYDLELTENVVISPLVYTKKQWESRPFQTPFYINVMNEGIRL
;
A
#
# COMPACT_ATOMS: atom_id res chain seq x y z
N MET A 1 11.82 0.96 5.46
CA MET A 1 12.01 -0.48 5.16
C MET A 1 11.76 -0.77 3.68
N ILE A 2 10.56 -0.51 3.15
CA ILE A 2 10.20 -0.72 1.74
C ILE A 2 11.17 -0.04 0.77
N HIS A 3 11.58 1.22 1.02
CA HIS A 3 12.56 1.94 0.19
C HIS A 3 13.95 1.27 0.08
N ARG A 4 14.29 0.30 0.94
CA ARG A 4 15.53 -0.50 0.75
C ARG A 4 15.39 -1.55 -0.35
N ILE A 5 14.16 -1.99 -0.61
CA ILE A 5 13.80 -3.03 -1.59
C ILE A 5 13.33 -2.39 -2.90
N ALA A 6 12.52 -1.34 -2.80
CA ALA A 6 12.00 -0.54 -3.91
C ALA A 6 12.22 0.95 -3.60
N PRO A 7 13.39 1.51 -3.96
CA PRO A 7 13.78 2.88 -3.58
C PRO A 7 12.84 3.99 -4.05
N GLU A 8 12.21 3.78 -5.20
CA GLU A 8 11.30 4.76 -5.82
C GLU A 8 9.82 4.42 -5.59
N ALA A 9 9.54 3.52 -4.63
CA ALA A 9 8.17 3.16 -4.30
C ALA A 9 7.44 4.35 -3.68
N GLU A 10 6.21 4.59 -4.11
CA GLU A 10 5.29 5.51 -3.44
C GLU A 10 4.40 4.70 -2.49
N ILE A 11 4.24 5.17 -1.26
CA ILE A 11 3.45 4.51 -0.23
C ILE A 11 2.30 5.43 0.14
N ILE A 12 1.09 4.90 0.08
CA ILE A 12 -0.15 5.62 0.38
C ILE A 12 -0.90 4.85 1.46
N LEU A 13 -1.07 5.47 2.62
CA LEU A 13 -2.02 5.01 3.62
C LEU A 13 -3.43 5.34 3.14
N TYR A 14 -4.32 4.36 3.12
CA TYR A 14 -5.74 4.58 2.83
C TYR A 14 -6.61 3.97 3.94
N GLY A 15 -7.93 3.93 3.71
CA GLY A 15 -8.84 3.26 4.64
C GLY A 15 -9.15 4.08 5.88
N SER A 16 -9.58 3.41 6.94
CA SER A 16 -10.09 4.03 8.17
C SER A 16 -9.02 4.86 8.91
N GLN A 17 -7.76 4.39 8.85
CA GLN A 17 -6.62 5.10 9.41
C GLN A 17 -6.36 6.43 8.68
N ALA A 18 -6.43 6.43 7.35
CA ALA A 18 -6.25 7.65 6.57
C ALA A 18 -7.39 8.67 6.79
N ARG A 19 -8.63 8.19 6.92
CA ARG A 19 -9.80 9.05 7.21
C ARG A 19 -9.85 9.56 8.66
N GLY A 20 -9.10 8.94 9.58
CA GLY A 20 -9.14 9.26 10.99
C GLY A 20 -10.39 8.76 11.72
N ASP A 21 -11.12 7.80 11.12
CA ASP A 21 -12.34 7.21 11.68
C ASP A 21 -12.16 5.75 12.16
N ALA A 22 -10.92 5.27 12.21
CA ALA A 22 -10.56 3.91 12.64
C ALA A 22 -10.98 3.54 14.07
N GLY A 23 -11.09 4.51 14.98
CA GLY A 23 -11.40 4.21 16.38
C GLY A 23 -10.34 3.29 17.02
N LEU A 24 -10.72 2.04 17.34
CA LEU A 24 -9.82 1.02 17.88
C LEU A 24 -9.38 -0.02 16.84
N ASP A 25 -9.75 0.16 15.57
CA ASP A 25 -9.35 -0.71 14.47
C ASP A 25 -7.82 -0.65 14.28
N PRO A 26 -7.08 -1.75 14.45
CA PRO A 26 -5.64 -1.78 14.27
C PRO A 26 -5.22 -1.99 12.80
N ASP A 27 -6.18 -2.14 11.88
CA ASP A 27 -5.90 -2.42 10.48
C ASP A 27 -5.28 -1.19 9.80
N ILE A 28 -4.12 -1.40 9.16
CA ILE A 28 -3.35 -0.42 8.41
C ILE A 28 -3.38 -0.83 6.93
N ASP A 29 -4.16 -0.11 6.15
CA ASP A 29 -4.32 -0.29 4.71
C ASP A 29 -3.25 0.48 3.93
N LEU A 30 -2.36 -0.22 3.22
CA LEU A 30 -1.27 0.40 2.47
C LEU A 30 -1.37 0.09 0.97
N LEU A 31 -1.34 1.13 0.13
CA LEU A 31 -1.08 0.99 -1.29
C LEU A 31 0.41 1.31 -1.55
N ILE A 32 1.11 0.37 -2.17
CA ILE A 32 2.52 0.50 -2.52
C ILE A 32 2.63 0.49 -4.05
N LEU A 33 3.06 1.61 -4.61
CA LEU A 33 3.23 1.79 -6.05
C LEU A 33 4.69 1.74 -6.43
N VAL A 34 5.06 0.73 -7.22
CA VAL A 34 6.44 0.48 -7.63
C VAL A 34 6.66 0.96 -9.06
N ASP A 35 7.78 1.65 -9.30
CA ASP A 35 8.19 2.04 -10.64
C ASP A 35 8.86 0.86 -11.39
N LYS A 36 8.01 -0.05 -11.88
CA LYS A 36 8.39 -1.22 -12.69
C LYS A 36 7.36 -1.43 -13.79
N GLU A 37 7.77 -2.03 -14.91
CA GLU A 37 6.84 -2.36 -16.00
C GLU A 37 5.85 -3.47 -15.59
N LYS A 38 6.32 -4.47 -14.84
CA LYS A 38 5.51 -5.57 -14.29
C LYS A 38 6.06 -6.00 -12.92
N LEU A 39 5.16 -6.48 -12.07
CA LEU A 39 5.53 -7.14 -10.80
C LEU A 39 5.59 -8.65 -10.99
N SER A 40 6.67 -9.26 -10.54
CA SER A 40 6.75 -10.71 -10.32
C SER A 40 6.22 -11.07 -8.94
N TYR A 41 5.92 -12.35 -8.71
CA TYR A 41 5.58 -12.85 -7.37
C TYR A 41 6.69 -12.56 -6.35
N GLN A 42 7.95 -12.70 -6.75
CA GLN A 42 9.10 -12.42 -5.89
C GLN A 42 9.20 -10.94 -5.51
N ASP A 43 8.84 -10.03 -6.41
CA ASP A 43 8.79 -8.59 -6.09
C ASP A 43 7.76 -8.30 -5.00
N VAL A 44 6.55 -8.86 -5.14
CA VAL A 44 5.48 -8.69 -4.17
C VAL A 44 5.91 -9.25 -2.82
N VAL A 45 6.42 -10.49 -2.79
CA VAL A 45 6.90 -11.12 -1.54
C VAL A 45 8.04 -10.32 -0.92
N ALA A 46 9.02 -9.86 -1.68
CA ALA A 46 10.13 -9.09 -1.13
C ALA A 46 9.64 -7.78 -0.48
N ILE A 47 8.60 -7.15 -1.04
CA ILE A 47 8.02 -5.91 -0.52
C ILE A 47 7.14 -6.16 0.71
N THR A 48 6.30 -7.20 0.68
CA THR A 48 5.32 -7.45 1.75
C THR A 48 5.90 -8.24 2.92
N TYR A 49 6.88 -9.11 2.69
CA TYR A 49 7.43 -9.99 3.72
C TYR A 49 7.93 -9.24 4.97
N PRO A 50 8.69 -8.14 4.84
CA PRO A 50 9.15 -7.39 6.00
C PRO A 50 8.03 -6.71 6.81
N LEU A 51 6.83 -6.55 6.24
CA LEU A 51 5.68 -6.01 6.96
C LEU A 51 5.13 -7.00 7.99
N TYR A 52 5.26 -8.32 7.76
CA TYR A 52 4.84 -9.34 8.74
C TYR A 52 5.61 -9.23 10.05
N ASP A 53 6.92 -8.96 9.99
CA ASP A 53 7.72 -8.76 11.20
C ASP A 53 7.26 -7.51 11.98
N LEU A 54 6.80 -6.48 11.28
CA LEU A 54 6.27 -5.25 11.86
C LEU A 54 4.89 -5.49 12.51
N GLU A 55 4.00 -6.22 11.85
CA GLU A 55 2.69 -6.63 12.41
C GLU A 55 2.85 -7.33 13.76
N LEU A 56 3.79 -8.29 13.83
CA LEU A 56 4.06 -9.05 15.04
C LEU A 56 4.66 -8.19 16.15
N THR A 57 5.53 -7.25 15.81
CA THR A 57 6.24 -6.42 16.79
C THR A 57 5.34 -5.34 17.39
N GLU A 58 4.51 -4.71 16.56
CA GLU A 58 3.67 -3.57 16.95
C GLU A 58 2.23 -4.00 17.31
N ASN A 59 1.91 -5.29 17.14
CA ASN A 59 0.56 -5.84 17.35
C ASN A 59 -0.50 -5.08 16.53
N VAL A 60 -0.18 -4.86 15.25
CA VAL A 60 -1.04 -4.25 14.24
C VAL A 60 -1.29 -5.25 13.10
N VAL A 61 -2.30 -5.00 12.28
CA VAL A 61 -2.54 -5.74 11.04
C VAL A 61 -2.25 -4.80 9.89
N ILE A 62 -1.43 -5.20 8.93
CA ILE A 62 -1.05 -4.41 7.77
C ILE A 62 -1.54 -5.14 6.52
N SER A 63 -2.40 -4.48 5.76
CA SER A 63 -2.96 -4.99 4.52
C SER A 63 -2.33 -4.27 3.31
N PRO A 64 -1.19 -4.76 2.78
CA PRO A 64 -0.53 -4.13 1.65
C PRO A 64 -1.15 -4.56 0.31
N LEU A 65 -1.46 -3.59 -0.55
CA LEU A 65 -1.73 -3.76 -1.97
C LEU A 65 -0.55 -3.23 -2.78
N VAL A 66 0.05 -4.08 -3.59
CA VAL A 66 1.23 -3.72 -4.41
C VAL A 66 0.83 -3.65 -5.88
N TYR A 67 1.03 -2.50 -6.50
CA TYR A 67 0.81 -2.28 -7.94
C TYR A 67 2.02 -1.62 -8.58
N THR A 68 2.17 -1.76 -9.89
CA THR A 68 3.04 -0.82 -10.61
C THR A 68 2.36 0.54 -10.72
N LYS A 69 3.14 1.62 -10.73
CA LYS A 69 2.62 2.98 -10.99
C LYS A 69 1.80 3.00 -12.29
N LYS A 70 2.34 2.37 -13.34
CA LYS A 70 1.67 2.20 -14.63
C LYS A 70 0.30 1.54 -14.48
N GLN A 71 0.21 0.38 -13.81
CA GLN A 71 -1.08 -0.31 -13.60
C GLN A 71 -2.08 0.52 -12.79
N TRP A 72 -1.59 1.30 -11.83
CA TRP A 72 -2.43 2.15 -11.00
C TRP A 72 -3.02 3.33 -11.79
N GLU A 73 -2.18 4.01 -12.57
CA GLU A 73 -2.54 5.22 -13.31
C GLU A 73 -3.29 4.90 -14.62
N SER A 74 -2.95 3.80 -15.29
CA SER A 74 -3.51 3.43 -16.60
C SER A 74 -4.76 2.56 -16.49
N ARG A 75 -5.54 2.70 -15.42
CA ARG A 75 -6.77 1.91 -15.24
C ARG A 75 -7.81 2.31 -16.31
N PRO A 76 -8.49 1.34 -16.95
CA PRO A 76 -9.46 1.63 -18.01
C PRO A 76 -10.70 2.39 -17.50
N PHE A 77 -10.97 2.32 -16.20
CA PHE A 77 -12.01 3.07 -15.51
C PHE A 77 -11.62 3.30 -14.04
N GLN A 78 -12.11 4.38 -13.45
CA GLN A 78 -11.90 4.69 -12.05
C GLN A 78 -12.89 3.91 -11.20
N THR A 79 -12.38 2.99 -10.37
CA THR A 79 -13.21 2.26 -9.40
C THR A 79 -13.48 3.13 -8.17
N PRO A 80 -14.54 2.87 -7.39
CA PRO A 80 -14.73 3.52 -6.10
C PRO A 80 -13.49 3.41 -5.19
N PHE A 81 -12.83 2.25 -5.21
CA PHE A 81 -11.55 2.05 -4.52
C PHE A 81 -10.47 3.04 -4.97
N TYR A 82 -10.25 3.16 -6.29
CA TYR A 82 -9.28 4.12 -6.83
C TYR A 82 -9.61 5.56 -6.41
N ILE A 83 -10.88 5.95 -6.53
CA ILE A 83 -11.34 7.30 -6.18
C ILE A 83 -11.10 7.58 -4.70
N ASN A 84 -11.46 6.65 -3.82
CA ASN A 84 -11.27 6.81 -2.38
C ASN A 84 -9.79 6.96 -2.02
N VAL A 85 -8.91 6.12 -2.56
CA VAL A 85 -7.47 6.23 -2.32
C VAL A 85 -6.92 7.56 -2.82
N MET A 86 -7.36 8.04 -3.99
CA MET A 86 -6.87 9.31 -4.53
C MET A 86 -7.40 10.55 -3.79
N ASN A 87 -8.60 10.48 -3.19
CA ASN A 87 -9.20 11.60 -2.48
C ASN A 87 -8.81 11.66 -1.00
N GLU A 88 -8.68 10.50 -0.35
CA GLU A 88 -8.54 10.39 1.10
C GLU A 88 -7.17 9.82 1.52
N GLY A 89 -6.40 9.27 0.58
CA GLY A 89 -5.12 8.65 0.89
C GLY A 89 -4.05 9.65 1.32
N ILE A 90 -3.21 9.23 2.27
CA ILE A 90 -2.08 9.99 2.79
C ILE A 90 -0.78 9.39 2.26
N ARG A 91 0.02 10.21 1.55
CA ARG A 91 1.36 9.81 1.10
C ARG A 91 2.34 9.81 2.28
N LEU A 92 3.09 8.72 2.44
CA LEU A 92 4.06 8.50 3.52
C LEU A 92 5.51 8.68 3.07
#